data_AF-A0AB34JKR4-F1
#
_entry.id   AF-A0AB34JKR4-F1
#
_cell.length_a   1.000
_cell.length_b   1.000
_cell.length_c   1.000
_cell.angle_alpha   90.00
_cell.angle_beta   90.00
_cell.angle_gamma   90.00
#
_symmetry.space_group_name_H-M   'P 1'
#
loop_
_entity.id
_entity.type
_entity.pdbx_description
1 polymer ?
#
loop_
_entity_poly.entity_id
_entity_poly.type
_entity_poly.pdbx_seq_one_letter_code
_entity_poly.pdbx_strand_id
1 'polypeptide(L)'
;MAALLLAAVALPRDSPSLATLARSLTDAELDAAIAALHRERHSRASQGFRFVHKKTYATSEPIAAALFLQAYLGAKADTSPFQHHCADTSLEQPQTKNAYFAPSAEQPHGFAVHFVRNPHKPPQAAFANASVLGEMVERWRGDFGKADRFDQFMDNHIGLVFDSLDPLIDLWRRDGIPFVCRTWYCGPGMPQWEKGQCPGNKTNTEFGETGCYIEVPHGIIVEALCPLGDYNRSRACLTRVDPGIFDLCTST
;
A
#
# COMPACT_ATOMS: atom_id res chain seq x y z
N MET A 1 -12.07 4.47 39.32
CA MET A 1 -13.07 5.06 38.38
C MET A 1 -13.15 4.34 37.03
N ALA A 2 -12.04 4.13 36.30
CA ALA A 2 -12.08 3.36 35.03
C ALA A 2 -12.68 1.95 35.20
N ALA A 3 -12.31 1.25 36.29
CA ALA A 3 -12.90 -0.03 36.67
C ALA A 3 -14.41 0.03 36.97
N LEU A 4 -14.96 1.19 37.36
CA LEU A 4 -16.39 1.36 37.65
C LEU A 4 -17.23 1.46 36.36
N LEU A 5 -16.69 2.12 35.33
CA LEU A 5 -17.35 2.23 34.02
C LEU A 5 -17.25 0.94 33.19
N LEU A 6 -16.16 0.17 33.34
CA LEU A 6 -16.04 -1.17 32.74
C LEU A 6 -16.86 -2.23 33.48
N ALA A 7 -17.00 -2.13 34.80
CA ALA A 7 -17.91 -2.98 35.56
C ALA A 7 -19.37 -2.73 35.18
N ALA A 8 -19.75 -1.52 34.76
CA ALA A 8 -21.12 -1.19 34.37
C ALA A 8 -21.63 -1.91 33.11
N VAL A 9 -20.73 -2.44 32.27
CA VAL A 9 -21.09 -3.30 31.12
C VAL A 9 -21.39 -4.75 31.58
N ALA A 10 -21.04 -5.09 32.82
CA ALA A 10 -21.22 -6.40 33.43
C ALA A 10 -22.16 -6.40 34.65
N LEU A 11 -22.87 -5.29 34.92
CA LEU A 11 -23.74 -5.16 36.09
C LEU A 11 -25.09 -5.87 35.91
N PRO A 12 -25.70 -6.39 37.01
CA PRO A 12 -27.06 -6.90 37.01
C PRO A 12 -28.08 -5.82 36.60
N ARG A 13 -29.23 -6.25 36.04
CA ARG A 13 -30.30 -5.39 35.50
C ARG A 13 -30.84 -4.30 36.45
N ASP A 14 -30.61 -4.41 37.76
CA ASP A 14 -31.16 -3.49 38.77
C ASP A 14 -30.20 -2.34 39.16
N SER A 15 -29.14 -2.10 38.38
CA SER A 15 -28.23 -0.97 38.62
C SER A 15 -28.81 0.35 38.07
N PRO A 16 -28.56 1.51 38.71
CA PRO A 16 -28.96 2.80 38.18
C PRO A 16 -28.46 2.97 36.74
N SER A 17 -29.30 3.52 35.87
CA SER A 17 -28.99 3.61 34.44
C SER A 17 -27.65 4.34 34.24
N LEU A 18 -26.86 3.87 33.27
CA LEU A 18 -25.59 4.52 32.87
C LEU A 18 -25.76 6.03 32.63
N ALA A 19 -26.93 6.45 32.14
CA ALA A 19 -27.28 7.85 31.93
C ALA A 19 -27.46 8.64 33.24
N THR A 20 -27.95 8.01 34.31
CA THR A 20 -28.10 8.64 35.63
C THR A 20 -26.74 8.81 36.30
N LEU A 21 -25.85 7.81 36.21
CA LEU A 21 -24.48 7.90 36.72
C LEU A 21 -23.63 8.92 35.97
N ALA A 22 -23.79 9.03 34.66
CA ALA A 22 -23.05 10.00 33.84
C ALA A 22 -23.43 11.45 34.17
N ARG A 23 -24.69 11.71 34.53
CA ARG A 23 -25.19 13.05 34.88
C ARG A 23 -24.71 13.58 36.23
N SER A 24 -24.20 12.71 37.11
CA SER A 24 -23.66 13.09 38.42
C SER A 24 -22.15 13.37 38.40
N LEU A 25 -21.48 13.18 37.26
CA LEU A 25 -20.05 13.45 37.12
C LEU A 25 -19.83 14.90 36.71
N THR A 26 -18.74 15.48 37.20
CA THR A 26 -18.18 16.72 36.64
C THR A 26 -17.52 16.44 35.28
N ASP A 27 -17.36 17.48 34.44
CA ASP A 27 -16.70 17.34 33.15
C ASP A 27 -15.28 16.76 33.28
N ALA A 28 -14.53 17.16 34.31
CA ALA A 28 -13.19 16.64 34.58
C ALA A 28 -13.17 15.14 34.92
N GLU A 29 -14.19 14.65 35.63
CA GLU A 29 -14.34 13.23 35.95
C GLU A 29 -14.74 12.40 34.72
N LEU A 30 -15.57 12.96 33.84
CA LEU A 30 -15.94 12.36 32.58
C LEU A 30 -14.74 12.27 31.62
N ASP A 31 -13.96 13.34 31.49
CA ASP A 31 -12.74 13.36 30.67
C ASP A 31 -11.67 12.38 31.19
N ALA A 32 -11.46 12.32 32.51
CA ALA A 32 -10.54 11.37 33.11
C ALA A 32 -10.96 9.91 32.84
N ALA A 33 -12.26 9.64 32.88
CA ALA A 33 -12.83 8.33 32.57
C ALA A 33 -12.71 7.97 31.08
N ILE A 34 -13.00 8.90 30.18
CA ILE A 34 -12.82 8.73 28.73
C ILE A 34 -11.35 8.47 28.41
N ALA A 35 -10.44 9.26 28.97
CA ALA A 35 -9.00 9.08 28.77
C ALA A 35 -8.51 7.72 29.31
N ALA A 36 -9.04 7.25 30.44
CA ALA A 36 -8.72 5.93 30.98
C ALA A 36 -9.26 4.80 30.08
N LEU A 37 -10.49 4.93 29.57
CA LEU A 37 -11.06 3.99 28.61
C LEU A 37 -10.26 3.96 27.31
N HIS A 38 -9.80 5.12 26.81
CA HIS A 38 -8.92 5.17 25.65
C HIS A 38 -7.57 4.50 25.94
N ARG A 39 -6.93 4.77 27.09
CA ARG A 39 -5.68 4.09 27.49
C ARG A 39 -5.84 2.57 27.56
N GLU A 40 -6.96 2.09 28.09
CA GLU A 40 -7.23 0.66 28.16
C GLU A 40 -7.58 0.04 26.80
N ARG A 41 -8.39 0.72 25.98
CA ARG A 41 -8.62 0.28 24.59
C ARG A 41 -7.32 0.24 23.81
N HIS A 42 -6.44 1.22 24.01
CA HIS A 42 -5.13 1.26 23.37
C HIS A 42 -4.23 0.13 23.89
N SER A 43 -4.20 -0.14 25.20
CA SER A 43 -3.41 -1.24 25.77
C SER A 43 -3.91 -2.64 25.37
N ARG A 44 -5.22 -2.79 25.15
CA ARG A 44 -5.83 -4.01 24.61
C ARG A 44 -5.62 -4.14 23.10
N ALA A 45 -5.76 -3.05 22.34
CA ALA A 45 -5.49 -3.04 20.90
C ALA A 45 -3.99 -3.19 20.59
N SER A 46 -3.12 -2.77 21.51
CA SER A 46 -1.67 -2.99 21.43
C SER A 46 -1.25 -4.43 21.76
N GLN A 47 -2.19 -5.38 21.91
CA GLN A 47 -1.87 -6.80 21.69
C GLN A 47 -1.39 -7.09 20.26
N GLY A 48 -1.37 -6.07 19.41
CA GLY A 48 -0.12 -5.68 18.76
C GLY A 48 -0.05 -6.18 17.34
N PHE A 49 -0.48 -5.33 16.41
CA PHE A 49 -0.13 -5.50 15.00
C PHE A 49 1.37 -5.80 14.90
N ARG A 50 1.72 -6.96 14.31
CA ARG A 50 3.11 -7.41 14.25
C ARG A 50 3.76 -7.01 12.94
N PHE A 51 3.13 -7.36 11.83
CA PHE A 51 3.60 -7.07 10.47
C PHE A 51 2.48 -7.36 9.46
N VAL A 52 2.61 -6.80 8.25
CA VAL A 52 1.77 -7.18 7.12
C VAL A 52 2.31 -8.49 6.55
N HIS A 53 1.54 -9.57 6.65
CA HIS A 53 1.95 -10.87 6.10
C HIS A 53 1.81 -10.91 4.55
N LYS A 54 0.71 -10.37 4.03
CA LYS A 54 0.42 -10.36 2.60
C LYS A 54 -0.50 -9.23 2.20
N LYS A 55 -0.44 -8.84 0.92
CA LYS A 55 -1.44 -7.98 0.26
C LYS A 55 -2.05 -8.73 -0.93
N THR A 56 -3.36 -8.64 -1.10
CA THR A 56 -4.09 -9.37 -2.15
C THR A 56 -4.60 -8.41 -3.22
N TYR A 57 -4.41 -8.77 -4.48
CA TYR A 57 -4.79 -7.99 -5.64
C TYR A 57 -5.58 -8.82 -6.63
N ALA A 58 -6.64 -8.21 -7.16
CA ALA A 58 -7.36 -8.75 -8.31
C ALA A 58 -6.57 -8.45 -9.59
N THR A 59 -6.44 -9.44 -10.48
CA THR A 59 -5.79 -9.29 -11.80
C THR A 59 -6.39 -10.29 -12.78
N SER A 60 -6.38 -9.96 -14.07
CA SER A 60 -6.75 -10.91 -15.14
C SER A 60 -5.64 -11.91 -15.45
N GLU A 61 -4.39 -11.69 -15.00
CA GLU A 61 -3.24 -12.54 -15.32
C GLU A 61 -2.37 -12.86 -14.07
N PRO A 62 -2.87 -13.63 -13.08
CA PRO A 62 -2.15 -13.87 -11.83
C PRO A 62 -0.75 -14.48 -12.00
N ILE A 63 -0.58 -15.37 -12.99
CA ILE A 63 0.71 -16.03 -13.25
C ILE A 63 1.72 -15.03 -13.78
N ALA A 64 1.35 -14.26 -14.82
CA ALA A 64 2.23 -13.29 -15.44
C ALA A 64 2.65 -12.22 -14.43
N ALA A 65 1.72 -11.75 -13.59
CA ALA A 65 2.01 -10.79 -12.53
C ALA A 65 3.03 -11.33 -11.52
N ALA A 66 2.87 -12.57 -11.04
CA ALA A 66 3.82 -13.16 -10.09
C ALA A 66 5.21 -13.39 -10.72
N LEU A 67 5.28 -13.87 -11.96
CA LEU A 67 6.54 -14.05 -12.69
C LEU A 67 7.23 -12.73 -12.97
N PHE A 68 6.48 -11.67 -13.23
CA PHE A 68 7.00 -10.33 -13.40
C PHE A 68 7.66 -9.82 -12.10
N LEU A 69 6.99 -9.96 -10.95
CA LEU A 69 7.59 -9.60 -9.66
C LEU A 69 8.88 -10.41 -9.38
N GLN A 70 8.91 -11.67 -9.79
CA GLN A 70 10.12 -12.49 -9.67
C GLN A 70 11.25 -11.97 -10.56
N ALA A 71 10.97 -11.66 -11.83
CA ALA A 71 11.98 -11.23 -12.78
C ALA A 71 12.55 -9.84 -12.46
N TYR A 72 11.72 -8.93 -11.97
CA TYR A 72 12.06 -7.51 -11.90
C TYR A 72 12.18 -6.92 -10.50
N LEU A 73 11.75 -7.63 -9.46
CA LEU A 73 11.68 -7.09 -8.10
C LEU A 73 12.23 -8.04 -7.03
N GLY A 74 12.87 -9.14 -7.44
CA GLY A 74 13.53 -10.07 -6.51
C GLY A 74 12.59 -10.95 -5.69
N ALA A 75 11.30 -10.98 -6.04
CA ALA A 75 10.36 -11.93 -5.44
C ALA A 75 10.64 -13.37 -5.91
N LYS A 76 10.07 -14.35 -5.22
CA LYS A 76 9.99 -15.73 -5.66
C LYS A 76 8.54 -16.07 -5.98
N ALA A 77 8.23 -16.31 -7.24
CA ALA A 77 6.91 -16.77 -7.64
C ALA A 77 6.67 -18.17 -7.07
N ASP A 78 5.46 -18.40 -6.57
CA ASP A 78 5.06 -19.72 -6.12
C ASP A 78 5.17 -20.74 -7.27
N THR A 79 5.68 -21.93 -7.01
CA THR A 79 5.77 -23.01 -8.01
C THR A 79 4.67 -24.05 -7.81
N SER A 80 3.90 -23.94 -6.73
CA SER A 80 2.80 -24.86 -6.45
C SER A 80 1.77 -24.85 -7.58
N PRO A 81 1.19 -26.04 -7.91
CA PRO A 81 0.04 -26.11 -8.79
C PRO A 81 -1.15 -25.41 -8.13
N PHE A 82 -2.07 -24.88 -8.95
CA PHE A 82 -3.26 -24.21 -8.45
C PHE A 82 -4.06 -25.12 -7.51
N GLN A 83 -4.25 -24.67 -6.26
CA GLN A 83 -4.85 -25.50 -5.21
C GLN A 83 -6.37 -25.34 -5.06
N HIS A 84 -7.01 -24.51 -5.89
CA HIS A 84 -8.46 -24.32 -5.85
C HIS A 84 -9.13 -24.96 -7.06
N HIS A 85 -9.82 -26.06 -6.81
CA HIS A 85 -10.76 -26.67 -7.74
C HIS A 85 -12.17 -26.31 -7.30
N CYS A 86 -12.92 -25.61 -8.15
CA CYS A 86 -14.35 -25.52 -7.98
C CYS A 86 -14.98 -26.87 -8.35
N ALA A 87 -16.10 -27.21 -7.70
CA ALA A 87 -16.77 -28.51 -7.90
C ALA A 87 -17.25 -28.72 -9.36
N ASP A 88 -17.46 -27.64 -10.12
CA ASP A 88 -17.78 -27.68 -11.55
C ASP A 88 -16.54 -27.33 -12.40
N THR A 89 -16.07 -28.29 -13.19
CA THR A 89 -14.88 -28.21 -14.06
C THR A 89 -15.20 -27.76 -15.49
N SER A 90 -16.47 -27.48 -15.81
CA SER A 90 -16.91 -27.07 -17.14
C SER A 90 -16.79 -25.56 -17.43
N LEU A 91 -16.38 -24.77 -16.45
CA LEU A 91 -16.16 -23.32 -16.56
C LEU A 91 -14.72 -22.95 -16.14
N GLU A 92 -14.21 -21.83 -16.67
CA GLU A 92 -12.86 -21.32 -16.39
C GLU A 92 -12.60 -21.23 -14.87
N GLN A 93 -11.59 -21.94 -14.36
CA GLN A 93 -11.34 -22.04 -12.92
C GLN A 93 -10.73 -20.76 -12.33
N PRO A 94 -11.01 -20.42 -11.05
CA PRO A 94 -10.27 -19.39 -10.35
C PRO A 94 -8.76 -19.65 -10.36
N GLN A 95 -7.98 -18.60 -10.61
CA GLN A 95 -6.53 -18.65 -10.63
C GLN A 95 -5.97 -17.81 -9.50
N THR A 96 -4.98 -18.33 -8.80
CA THR A 96 -4.27 -17.57 -7.76
C THR A 96 -2.78 -17.81 -7.84
N LYS A 97 -1.98 -16.76 -7.66
CA LYS A 97 -0.53 -16.91 -7.60
C LYS A 97 0.08 -15.99 -6.56
N ASN A 98 1.07 -16.49 -5.82
CA ASN A 98 1.82 -15.70 -4.87
C ASN A 98 3.19 -15.33 -5.44
N ALA A 99 3.68 -14.15 -5.08
CA ALA A 99 5.08 -13.78 -5.17
C ALA A 99 5.59 -13.46 -3.76
N TYR A 100 6.62 -14.16 -3.32
CA TYR A 100 7.17 -14.07 -1.96
C TYR A 100 8.46 -13.28 -1.94
N PHE A 101 8.53 -12.29 -1.05
CA PHE A 101 9.76 -11.59 -0.71
C PHE A 101 10.38 -12.25 0.52
N ALA A 102 11.70 -12.41 0.49
CA ALA A 102 12.45 -13.04 1.57
C ALA A 102 12.34 -12.22 2.87
N PRO A 103 12.49 -12.85 4.04
CA PRO A 103 12.60 -12.13 5.31
C PRO A 103 13.70 -11.08 5.31
N SER A 104 13.44 -9.93 5.94
CA SER A 104 14.42 -8.89 6.26
C SER A 104 14.40 -8.56 7.76
N ALA A 105 15.30 -7.69 8.22
CA ALA A 105 15.28 -7.22 9.61
C ALA A 105 13.97 -6.48 9.95
N GLU A 106 13.43 -5.72 8.99
CA GLU A 106 12.20 -4.95 9.07
C GLU A 106 10.95 -5.84 8.87
N GLN A 107 11.07 -6.93 8.11
CA GLN A 107 10.01 -7.90 7.87
C GLN A 107 10.51 -9.34 8.11
N PRO A 108 10.64 -9.78 9.37
CA PRO A 108 11.31 -11.04 9.74
C PRO A 108 10.58 -12.32 9.27
N HIS A 109 9.36 -12.19 8.75
CA HIS A 109 8.61 -13.31 8.17
C HIS A 109 8.47 -13.21 6.65
N GLY A 110 9.14 -12.23 6.03
CA GLY A 110 8.95 -11.86 4.64
C GLY A 110 7.56 -11.26 4.39
N PHE A 111 7.25 -11.10 3.12
CA PHE A 111 5.99 -10.54 2.66
C PHE A 111 5.54 -11.22 1.37
N ALA A 112 4.24 -11.35 1.18
CA ALA A 112 3.69 -11.94 -0.04
C ALA A 112 2.73 -10.99 -0.77
N VAL A 113 2.87 -10.94 -2.10
CA VAL A 113 1.85 -10.38 -2.99
C VAL A 113 1.03 -11.54 -3.54
N HIS A 114 -0.27 -11.52 -3.25
CA HIS A 114 -1.22 -12.55 -3.66
C HIS A 114 -2.10 -12.04 -4.82
N PHE A 115 -1.95 -12.61 -6.00
CA PHE A 115 -2.72 -12.29 -7.18
C PHE A 115 -3.87 -13.27 -7.35
N VAL A 116 -5.07 -12.76 -7.64
CA VAL A 116 -6.30 -13.55 -7.74
C VAL A 116 -7.11 -13.14 -8.96
N ARG A 117 -7.52 -14.14 -9.74
CA ARG A 117 -8.58 -14.05 -10.74
C ARG A 117 -9.68 -15.02 -10.35
N ASN A 118 -10.90 -14.54 -10.20
CA ASN A 118 -12.05 -15.40 -9.96
C ASN A 118 -13.17 -15.01 -10.93
N PRO A 119 -13.36 -15.77 -12.03
CA PRO A 119 -14.39 -15.48 -13.02
C PRO A 119 -15.81 -15.75 -12.52
N HIS A 120 -15.98 -16.41 -11.36
CA HIS A 120 -17.27 -16.81 -10.80
C HIS A 120 -17.76 -15.95 -9.63
N LYS A 121 -16.97 -14.96 -9.17
CA LYS A 121 -17.37 -14.13 -8.03
C LYS A 121 -18.60 -13.30 -8.43
N PRO A 122 -19.80 -13.56 -7.86
CA PRO A 122 -21.03 -12.90 -8.31
C PRO A 122 -20.96 -11.40 -8.03
N PRO A 123 -21.61 -10.55 -8.85
CA PRO A 123 -21.92 -9.21 -8.43
C PRO A 123 -22.92 -9.29 -7.26
N GLN A 124 -22.67 -8.58 -6.18
CA GLN A 124 -23.77 -8.02 -5.40
C GLN A 124 -23.72 -6.51 -5.53
N ALA A 125 -24.92 -5.91 -5.44
CA ALA A 125 -25.39 -4.66 -6.04
C ALA A 125 -24.60 -3.36 -5.82
N ALA A 126 -23.39 -3.37 -5.25
CA ALA A 126 -22.66 -2.13 -4.99
C ALA A 126 -21.14 -2.13 -5.22
N PHE A 127 -20.41 -3.25 -5.38
CA PHE A 127 -18.98 -3.15 -5.72
C PHE A 127 -18.41 -4.32 -6.54
N ALA A 128 -17.38 -3.99 -7.34
CA ALA A 128 -16.95 -4.61 -8.59
C ALA A 128 -16.45 -6.07 -8.51
N ASN A 129 -16.82 -6.86 -9.53
CA ASN A 129 -16.25 -8.16 -9.88
C ASN A 129 -14.71 -8.03 -10.00
N ALA A 130 -13.94 -8.97 -9.45
CA ALA A 130 -12.47 -8.93 -9.48
C ALA A 130 -11.90 -8.90 -10.93
N SER A 131 -12.55 -9.59 -11.86
CA SER A 131 -12.18 -9.57 -13.29
C SER A 131 -12.56 -8.24 -13.93
N VAL A 132 -13.75 -7.70 -13.63
CA VAL A 132 -14.17 -6.36 -14.11
C VAL A 132 -13.33 -5.26 -13.48
N LEU A 133 -12.91 -5.40 -12.22
CA LEU A 133 -12.00 -4.49 -11.54
C LEU A 133 -10.62 -4.58 -12.18
N GLY A 134 -10.13 -5.78 -12.50
CA GLY A 134 -8.89 -5.97 -13.26
C GLY A 134 -8.95 -5.29 -14.63
N GLU A 135 -10.01 -5.51 -15.40
CA GLU A 135 -10.24 -4.89 -16.71
C GLU A 135 -10.57 -3.39 -16.62
N MET A 136 -11.17 -2.91 -15.53
CA MET A 136 -11.39 -1.49 -15.27
C MET A 136 -10.09 -0.81 -14.88
N VAL A 137 -9.28 -1.45 -14.03
CA VAL A 137 -7.94 -1.01 -13.68
C VAL A 137 -7.06 -0.96 -14.93
N GLU A 138 -7.14 -1.96 -15.80
CA GLU A 138 -6.48 -1.97 -17.11
C GLU A 138 -6.97 -0.80 -17.99
N ARG A 139 -8.29 -0.58 -18.09
CA ARG A 139 -8.87 0.56 -18.82
C ARG A 139 -8.55 1.91 -18.20
N TRP A 140 -8.34 1.98 -16.88
CA TRP A 140 -7.97 3.20 -16.16
C TRP A 140 -6.49 3.51 -16.35
N ARG A 141 -5.63 2.50 -16.49
CA ARG A 141 -4.16 2.62 -16.50
C ARG A 141 -3.51 2.55 -17.87
N GLY A 142 -4.26 2.23 -18.93
CA GLY A 142 -3.76 2.22 -20.30
C GLY A 142 -3.08 3.54 -20.70
N ASP A 143 -1.80 3.44 -21.08
CA ASP A 143 -0.80 4.48 -21.38
C ASP A 143 -0.19 5.20 -20.17
N PHE A 144 0.93 4.66 -19.68
CA PHE A 144 1.88 5.22 -18.70
C PHE A 144 2.44 6.63 -19.07
N GLY A 145 1.95 7.26 -20.14
CA GLY A 145 2.34 8.57 -20.66
C GLY A 145 1.21 9.60 -20.81
N LYS A 146 -0.03 9.29 -20.40
CA LYS A 146 -1.15 10.25 -20.38
C LYS A 146 -1.44 10.68 -18.94
N ALA A 147 -1.02 11.91 -18.61
CA ALA A 147 -0.92 12.44 -17.25
C ALA A 147 -2.28 12.67 -16.54
N ASP A 148 -3.39 12.55 -17.25
CA ASP A 148 -4.74 12.84 -16.78
C ASP A 148 -5.35 11.77 -15.85
N ARG A 149 -4.61 10.72 -15.49
CA ARG A 149 -5.10 9.61 -14.64
C ARG A 149 -4.18 9.19 -13.50
N PHE A 150 -3.17 10.00 -13.20
CA PHE A 150 -2.13 9.68 -12.22
C PHE A 150 -2.66 9.55 -10.77
N ASP A 151 -3.73 10.26 -10.40
CA ASP A 151 -4.37 10.10 -9.07
C ASP A 151 -5.00 8.71 -8.89
N GLN A 152 -5.68 8.19 -9.93
CA GLN A 152 -6.23 6.82 -9.93
C GLN A 152 -5.14 5.74 -9.92
N PHE A 153 -3.91 6.13 -10.31
CA PHE A 153 -2.72 5.31 -10.24
C PHE A 153 -2.16 5.23 -8.81
N MET A 154 -2.20 6.33 -8.04
CA MET A 154 -1.78 6.35 -6.64
C MET A 154 -2.72 5.58 -5.71
N ASP A 155 -4.00 5.48 -6.05
CA ASP A 155 -4.99 4.81 -5.18
C ASP A 155 -4.85 3.28 -5.09
N ASN A 156 -4.08 2.64 -5.98
CA ASN A 156 -3.95 1.18 -6.01
C ASN A 156 -2.53 0.71 -6.41
N HIS A 157 -1.55 1.06 -5.57
CA HIS A 157 -0.17 0.60 -5.67
C HIS A 157 0.30 -0.16 -4.42
N ILE A 158 1.53 -0.68 -4.49
CA ILE A 158 2.32 -1.14 -3.34
C ILE A 158 3.67 -0.45 -3.35
N GLY A 159 4.05 0.13 -2.21
CA GLY A 159 5.40 0.63 -1.96
C GLY A 159 6.32 -0.52 -1.54
N LEU A 160 7.41 -0.71 -2.27
CA LEU A 160 8.51 -1.63 -1.93
C LEU A 160 9.79 -0.80 -1.79
N VAL A 161 10.46 -0.90 -0.64
CA VAL A 161 11.65 -0.10 -0.36
C VAL A 161 12.90 -0.90 -0.73
N PHE A 162 13.81 -0.27 -1.47
CA PHE A 162 15.09 -0.82 -1.90
C PHE A 162 16.24 0.07 -1.44
N ASP A 163 17.43 -0.51 -1.27
CA ASP A 163 18.64 0.26 -0.96
C ASP A 163 19.09 1.15 -2.14
N SER A 164 18.88 0.68 -3.36
CA SER A 164 19.14 1.41 -4.60
C SER A 164 18.16 0.97 -5.69
N LEU A 165 17.72 1.93 -6.49
CA LEU A 165 16.84 1.69 -7.65
C LEU A 165 17.62 1.54 -8.95
N ASP A 166 18.88 1.97 -9.00
CA ASP A 166 19.68 1.97 -10.24
C ASP A 166 19.77 0.59 -10.93
N PRO A 167 19.98 -0.54 -10.21
CA PRO A 167 19.97 -1.86 -10.84
C PRO A 167 18.60 -2.21 -11.47
N LEU A 168 17.51 -1.77 -10.84
CA LEU A 168 16.16 -1.99 -11.36
C LEU A 168 15.90 -1.14 -12.61
N ILE A 169 16.33 0.13 -12.59
CA ILE A 169 16.26 1.03 -13.75
C ILE A 169 17.01 0.48 -14.95
N ASP A 170 18.25 0.03 -14.74
CA ASP A 170 19.07 -0.52 -15.82
C ASP A 170 18.40 -1.79 -16.41
N LEU A 171 17.77 -2.61 -15.56
CA LEU A 171 17.00 -3.78 -15.96
C LEU A 171 15.75 -3.42 -16.78
N TRP A 172 14.94 -2.47 -16.30
CA TRP A 172 13.71 -2.04 -16.97
C TRP A 172 13.99 -1.36 -18.30
N ARG A 173 15.04 -0.53 -18.38
CA ARG A 173 15.48 0.07 -19.65
C ARG A 173 15.90 -0.99 -20.66
N ARG A 174 16.71 -1.97 -20.23
CA ARG A 174 17.18 -3.07 -21.09
C ARG A 174 16.02 -3.85 -21.68
N ASP A 175 15.00 -4.13 -20.89
CA ASP A 175 13.86 -4.97 -21.27
C ASP A 175 12.67 -4.18 -21.83
N GLY A 176 12.81 -2.85 -21.98
CA GLY A 176 11.77 -1.99 -22.54
C GLY A 176 10.53 -1.83 -21.64
N ILE A 177 10.68 -2.03 -20.32
CA ILE A 177 9.60 -1.85 -19.36
C ILE A 177 9.37 -0.35 -19.10
N PRO A 178 8.16 0.18 -19.35
CA PRO A 178 7.84 1.57 -19.04
C PRO A 178 7.89 1.83 -17.54
N PHE A 179 8.49 2.96 -17.15
CA PHE A 179 8.53 3.40 -15.77
C PHE A 179 8.54 4.93 -15.69
N VAL A 180 8.13 5.46 -14.54
CA VAL A 180 8.14 6.90 -14.23
C VAL A 180 8.76 7.05 -12.86
N CYS A 181 9.75 7.94 -12.74
CA CYS A 181 10.34 8.27 -11.45
C CYS A 181 9.80 9.60 -10.94
N ARG A 182 9.45 9.64 -9.65
CA ARG A 182 8.99 10.85 -8.97
C ARG A 182 9.72 11.06 -7.64
N THR A 183 9.71 12.31 -7.20
CA THR A 183 10.19 12.71 -5.88
C THR A 183 9.19 13.66 -5.23
N TRP A 184 8.84 13.40 -3.97
CA TRP A 184 8.09 14.32 -3.11
C TRP A 184 8.97 15.46 -2.58
N TYR A 185 10.26 15.38 -2.84
CA TYR A 185 11.26 16.32 -2.37
C TYR A 185 11.85 17.14 -3.51
N CYS A 186 11.94 18.46 -3.27
CA CYS A 186 12.70 19.38 -4.11
C CYS A 186 13.55 20.28 -3.21
N GLY A 187 14.88 20.15 -3.28
CA GLY A 187 15.82 20.88 -2.43
C GLY A 187 17.29 20.73 -2.86
N PRO A 188 18.23 21.41 -2.19
CA PRO A 188 19.63 21.49 -2.61
C PRO A 188 20.31 20.13 -2.84
N GLY A 189 20.86 19.94 -4.04
CA GLY A 189 21.49 18.69 -4.47
C GLY A 189 20.57 17.71 -5.20
N MET A 190 19.33 18.13 -5.48
CA MET A 190 18.44 17.43 -6.41
C MET A 190 18.48 18.12 -7.79
N PRO A 191 18.44 17.37 -8.90
CA PRO A 191 18.49 17.95 -10.25
C PRO A 191 17.42 19.01 -10.52
N GLN A 192 16.22 18.86 -9.95
CA GLN A 192 15.09 19.77 -10.17
C GLN A 192 15.25 21.09 -9.41
N TRP A 193 15.91 21.05 -8.24
CA TRP A 193 16.28 22.25 -7.50
C TRP A 193 17.35 23.05 -8.24
N GLU A 194 18.39 22.38 -8.73
CA GLU A 194 19.49 23.02 -9.48
C GLU A 194 18.99 23.67 -10.78
N LYS A 195 17.93 23.11 -11.38
CA LYS A 195 17.27 23.64 -12.58
C LYS A 195 16.21 24.71 -12.26
N GLY A 196 15.96 25.05 -10.98
CA GLY A 196 14.94 26.02 -10.58
C GLY A 196 13.50 25.58 -10.86
N GLN A 197 13.23 24.27 -10.86
CA GLN A 197 11.95 23.67 -11.22
C GLN A 197 11.05 23.35 -10.00
N CYS A 198 11.46 23.73 -8.78
CA CYS A 198 10.69 23.42 -7.57
C CYS A 198 9.37 24.20 -7.49
N PRO A 199 8.23 23.53 -7.24
CA PRO A 199 6.96 24.20 -7.04
C PRO A 199 6.94 24.94 -5.70
N GLY A 200 7.08 26.26 -5.74
CA GLY A 200 7.00 27.15 -4.57
C GLY A 200 8.16 27.06 -3.57
N ASN A 201 8.08 27.87 -2.50
CA ASN A 201 9.11 28.01 -1.46
C ASN A 201 9.08 26.92 -0.36
N LYS A 202 8.37 25.80 -0.55
CA LYS A 202 8.23 24.78 0.51
C LYS A 202 9.11 23.57 0.24
N THR A 203 10.34 23.64 0.75
CA THR A 203 11.20 22.48 0.96
C THR A 203 10.75 21.77 2.23
N ASN A 204 10.00 20.66 2.14
CA ASN A 204 9.85 19.80 3.31
C ASN A 204 11.16 19.01 3.49
N THR A 205 12.08 19.55 4.29
CA THR A 205 13.48 19.08 4.39
C THR A 205 13.66 17.79 5.19
N GLU A 206 12.62 17.31 5.86
CA GLU A 206 12.74 16.21 6.83
C GLU A 206 12.20 14.87 6.31
N PHE A 207 11.36 14.89 5.27
CA PHE A 207 10.80 13.68 4.68
C PHE A 207 10.90 13.74 3.15
N GLY A 208 11.90 13.04 2.61
CA GLY A 208 12.08 12.87 1.18
C GLY A 208 11.75 11.44 0.78
N GLU A 209 10.72 11.29 -0.03
CA GLU A 209 10.43 10.05 -0.74
C GLU A 209 10.78 10.24 -2.21
N THR A 210 11.65 9.37 -2.71
CA THR A 210 11.98 9.26 -4.13
C THR A 210 11.73 7.83 -4.54
N GLY A 211 11.04 7.64 -5.67
CA GLY A 211 10.68 6.31 -6.14
C GLY A 211 10.43 6.28 -7.63
N CYS A 212 10.40 5.07 -8.16
CA CYS A 212 10.02 4.82 -9.53
C CYS A 212 8.87 3.82 -9.56
N TYR A 213 7.91 4.10 -10.41
CA TYR A 213 6.72 3.28 -10.56
C TYR A 213 6.81 2.46 -11.83
N ILE A 214 6.39 1.20 -11.70
CA ILE A 214 6.22 0.28 -12.83
C ILE A 214 4.84 -0.35 -12.75
N GLU A 215 4.28 -0.66 -13.92
CA GLU A 215 3.09 -1.49 -14.01
C GLU A 215 3.46 -2.96 -14.07
N VAL A 216 2.89 -3.74 -13.15
CA VAL A 216 2.90 -5.19 -13.22
C VAL A 216 1.75 -5.61 -14.12
N PRO A 217 1.96 -6.53 -15.08
CA PRO A 217 0.96 -6.92 -16.08
C PRO A 217 -0.44 -7.12 -15.47
N HIS A 218 -1.39 -6.34 -15.97
CA HIS A 218 -2.83 -6.42 -15.68
C HIS A 218 -3.21 -6.47 -14.20
N GLY A 219 -2.43 -5.88 -13.30
CA GLY A 219 -2.63 -6.08 -11.86
C GLY A 219 -2.40 -4.85 -11.00
N ILE A 220 -1.14 -4.48 -10.79
CA ILE A 220 -0.76 -3.53 -9.74
C ILE A 220 0.28 -2.56 -10.25
N ILE A 221 0.27 -1.36 -9.67
CA ILE A 221 1.42 -0.49 -9.72
C ILE A 221 2.34 -0.87 -8.56
N VAL A 222 3.61 -1.05 -8.85
CA VAL A 222 4.64 -1.14 -7.82
C VAL A 222 5.38 0.18 -7.82
N GLU A 223 5.39 0.84 -6.66
CA GLU A 223 6.27 1.94 -6.37
C GLU A 223 7.54 1.38 -5.73
N ALA A 224 8.63 1.34 -6.48
CA ALA A 224 9.94 1.01 -5.96
C ALA A 224 10.53 2.28 -5.34
N LEU A 225 10.62 2.30 -4.02
CA LEU A 225 11.00 3.44 -3.20
C LEU A 225 12.47 3.34 -2.79
N CYS A 226 13.10 4.50 -2.69
CA CYS A 226 14.33 4.67 -1.95
C CYS A 226 14.10 4.59 -0.43
N PRO A 227 15.15 4.41 0.38
CA PRO A 227 15.01 4.30 1.82
C PRO A 227 14.29 5.51 2.41
N LEU A 228 13.21 5.24 3.14
CA LEU A 228 12.30 6.26 3.69
C LEU A 228 12.99 7.08 4.79
N GLY A 229 12.64 8.38 4.87
CA GLY A 229 13.00 9.24 6.00
C GLY A 229 14.47 9.65 6.10
N ASP A 230 15.29 9.37 5.07
CA ASP A 230 16.68 9.83 4.99
C ASP A 230 16.92 10.49 3.64
N TYR A 231 17.12 11.82 3.68
CA TYR A 231 17.37 12.63 2.50
C TYR A 231 18.61 12.19 1.71
N ASN A 232 19.72 11.93 2.41
CA ASN A 232 20.98 11.59 1.76
C ASN A 232 20.90 10.20 1.13
N ARG A 233 20.25 9.25 1.79
CA ARG A 233 20.01 7.91 1.23
C ARG A 233 19.06 7.96 0.04
N SER A 234 18.00 8.77 0.11
CA SER A 234 17.07 8.95 -1.00
C SER A 234 17.76 9.51 -2.25
N ARG A 235 18.61 10.53 -2.08
CA ARG A 235 19.41 11.10 -3.18
C ARG A 235 20.40 10.10 -3.78
N ALA A 236 21.03 9.27 -2.95
CA ALA A 236 22.02 8.30 -3.40
C ALA A 236 21.40 7.06 -4.06
N CYS A 237 20.12 6.81 -3.83
CA CYS A 237 19.46 5.58 -4.23
C CYS A 237 19.00 5.58 -5.71
N LEU A 238 18.71 6.75 -6.29
CA LEU A 238 18.30 6.92 -7.69
C LEU A 238 19.23 7.92 -8.40
N THR A 239 20.20 7.42 -9.14
CA THR A 239 21.19 8.25 -9.86
C THR A 239 21.09 8.12 -11.39
N ARG A 240 20.39 7.10 -11.89
CA ARG A 240 20.28 6.81 -13.33
C ARG A 240 19.25 7.64 -14.09
N VAL A 241 18.33 8.29 -13.38
CA VAL A 241 17.20 9.04 -13.91
C VAL A 241 16.97 10.26 -13.02
N ASP A 242 16.74 11.42 -13.62
CA ASP A 242 16.25 12.59 -12.89
C ASP A 242 14.75 12.39 -12.58
N PRO A 243 14.33 12.24 -11.31
CA PRO A 243 12.91 12.06 -11.01
C PRO A 243 12.11 13.33 -11.36
N GLY A 244 10.85 13.19 -11.78
CA GLY A 244 9.94 14.35 -11.85
C GLY A 244 9.53 14.78 -10.45
N ILE A 245 9.25 16.06 -10.22
CA ILE A 245 8.64 16.46 -8.94
C ILE A 245 7.20 15.96 -8.91
N PHE A 246 6.82 15.39 -7.77
CA PHE A 246 5.43 15.08 -7.47
C PHE A 246 4.75 16.37 -6.97
N ASP A 247 3.83 16.91 -7.76
CA ASP A 247 3.08 18.11 -7.40
C ASP A 247 1.58 17.84 -7.55
N LEU A 248 0.88 17.68 -6.42
CA LEU A 248 -0.57 17.49 -6.36
C LEU A 248 -1.36 18.71 -6.85
N CYS A 249 -0.72 19.88 -6.95
CA CYS A 249 -1.37 21.14 -7.29
C CYS A 249 -1.26 21.47 -8.78
N THR A 250 -0.40 20.78 -9.55
CA THR A 250 -0.26 21.02 -10.98
C THR A 250 -0.74 19.80 -11.77
N SER A 251 -1.93 19.92 -12.34
CA SER A 251 -2.46 19.00 -13.34
C SER A 251 -1.79 19.32 -14.69
N THR A 252 -0.56 18.87 -14.91
CA THR A 252 0.08 18.95 -16.23
C THR A 252 0.10 17.59 -16.92
#